data_AF-A0A917X8L0-F1
#
_entry.id   AF-A0A917X8L0-F1
#
_cell.length_a   1.000
_cell.length_b   1.000
_cell.length_c   1.000
_cell.angle_alpha   90.00
_cell.angle_beta   90.00
_cell.angle_gamma   90.00
#
_symmetry.space_group_name_H-M   'P 1'
#
loop_
_entity.id
_entity.type
_entity.pdbx_description
1 polymer ?
#
loop_
_entity_poly.entity_id
_entity_poly.type
_entity_poly.pdbx_seq_one_letter_code
_entity_poly.pdbx_strand_id
1 'polypeptide(L)' 'MTAFVGHLAAAGHLRGGLDPAAAADACWVLLSPQLYRLSTVDRGWTADAYEEWLTRMLAASLL' A
#
# COMPACT_ATOMS: atom_id res chain seq x y z
N MET A 1 -7.39 6.27 5.23
CA MET A 1 -5.96 5.94 5.01
C MET A 1 -5.01 6.70 5.93
N THR A 2 -5.31 7.94 6.30
CA THR A 2 -4.49 8.79 7.18
C THR A 2 -4.26 8.24 8.58
N ALA A 3 -5.23 7.54 9.19
CA ALA A 3 -5.05 6.95 10.54
C ALA A 3 -3.96 5.85 10.59
N PHE A 4 -3.91 4.99 9.58
CA PHE A 4 -2.91 3.91 9.48
C PHE A 4 -1.50 4.49 9.29
N VAL A 5 -1.35 5.42 8.35
CA VAL A 5 -0.07 6.09 8.10
C VAL A 5 0.35 6.94 9.29
N GLY A 6 -0.59 7.62 9.95
CA GLY A 6 -0.33 8.37 11.17
C GLY A 6 0.17 7.49 12.31
N HIS A 7 -0.36 6.27 12.45
CA HIS A 7 0.15 5.30 13.41
C HIS A 7 1.59 4.86 13.08
N LEU A 8 1.88 4.54 11.82
CA LEU A 8 3.24 4.18 11.38
C LEU A 8 4.24 5.33 11.61
N ALA A 9 3.82 6.56 11.32
CA ALA A 9 4.62 7.77 11.55
C ALA A 9 4.92 7.96 13.03
N ALA A 10 3.89 7.89 13.89
CA ALA A 10 4.02 8.03 15.33
C ALA A 10 4.90 6.94 15.95
N ALA A 11 4.86 5.73 15.39
CA ALA A 11 5.70 4.62 15.81
C ALA A 11 7.13 4.66 15.21
N GLY A 12 7.46 5.64 14.36
CA GLY A 12 8.79 5.78 13.74
C GLY A 12 9.11 4.72 12.69
N HIS A 13 8.10 4.05 12.12
CA HIS A 13 8.28 2.98 11.13
C HIS A 13 8.22 3.48 9.69
N LEU A 14 7.78 4.72 9.46
CA LEU A 14 7.86 5.30 8.11
C LEU A 14 9.31 5.54 7.73
N ARG A 15 9.63 5.25 6.46
CA ARG A 15 10.90 5.58 5.84
C ARG A 15 11.30 7.02 6.13
N GLY A 16 12.56 7.23 6.49
CA GLY A 16 13.09 8.55 6.81
C GLY A 16 12.82 9.57 5.69
N GLY A 17 12.28 10.74 6.08
CA GLY A 17 11.96 11.83 5.15
C GLY A 17 10.72 11.62 4.29
N LEU A 18 9.93 10.56 4.51
CA LEU A 18 8.67 10.34 3.82
C LEU A 18 7.57 11.25 4.38
N ASP A 19 6.95 12.03 3.49
CA ASP A 19 5.76 12.81 3.81
C ASP A 19 4.57 11.86 4.12
N PRO A 20 3.96 11.97 5.32
CA PRO A 20 2.77 11.19 5.67
C PRO A 20 1.60 11.35 4.69
N ALA A 21 1.44 12.50 4.02
CA ALA A 21 0.39 12.67 3.02
C ALA A 21 0.68 11.81 1.78
N ALA A 22 1.91 11.86 1.27
CA ALA A 22 2.34 11.01 0.16
C ALA A 22 2.25 9.51 0.48
N ALA A 23 2.57 9.11 1.72
CA ALA A 23 2.38 7.73 2.19
C ALA A 23 0.89 7.33 2.22
N ALA A 24 0.00 8.24 2.61
CA ALA A 24 -1.45 7.98 2.60
C ALA A 24 -1.99 7.84 1.16
N ASP A 25 -1.49 8.65 0.22
CA ASP A 25 -1.83 8.55 -1.19
C ASP A 25 -1.36 7.22 -1.81
N ALA A 26 -0.13 6.80 -1.50
CA ALA A 26 0.38 5.50 -1.95
C ALA A 26 -0.50 4.34 -1.46
N CYS A 27 -0.84 4.33 -0.16
CA CYS A 27 -1.77 3.36 0.39
C CYS A 27 -3.15 3.42 -0.28
N TRP A 28 -3.67 4.62 -0.56
CA TRP A 28 -4.97 4.79 -1.22
C TRP A 28 -5.02 4.15 -2.60
N VAL A 29 -3.97 4.35 -3.41
CA VAL A 29 -3.86 3.74 -4.74
C VAL A 29 -3.72 2.22 -4.64
N LEU A 30 -2.79 1.76 -3.79
CA LEU A 30 -2.43 0.34 -3.68
C LEU A 30 -3.57 -0.52 -3.09
N LEU A 31 -4.37 0.03 -2.18
CA LEU A 31 -5.49 -0.66 -1.56
C LEU A 31 -6.82 -0.46 -2.31
N SER A 32 -6.79 0.16 -3.50
CA SER A 32 -8.01 0.43 -4.25
C SER A 32 -8.67 -0.85 -4.78
N PRO A 33 -10.00 -0.99 -4.70
CA PRO A 33 -10.72 -2.11 -5.30
C PRO A 33 -10.48 -2.24 -6.81
N GLN A 34 -10.22 -1.12 -7.48
CA GLN A 34 -9.89 -1.05 -8.90
C GLN A 34 -8.57 -1.77 -9.20
N LEU A 35 -7.53 -1.56 -8.38
CA LEU A 35 -6.25 -2.23 -8.57
C LEU A 35 -6.35 -3.73 -8.28
N TYR A 36 -7.13 -4.11 -7.27
CA TYR A 36 -7.45 -5.52 -7.00
C TYR A 36 -8.12 -6.17 -8.21
N ARG A 37 -9.16 -5.53 -8.76
CA ARG A 37 -9.92 -6.07 -9.90
C ARG A 37 -9.06 -6.15 -11.16
N LEU A 38 -8.29 -5.10 -11.46
CA LEU A 38 -7.35 -5.09 -12.58
C LEU A 38 -6.36 -6.25 -12.48
N SER A 39 -5.83 -6.50 -11.28
CA SER A 39 -4.82 -7.55 -11.08
C SER A 39 -5.43 -8.96 -11.13
N THR A 40 -6.55 -9.18 -10.46
CA THR A 40 -7.15 -10.52 -10.34
C THR A 40 -8.03 -10.90 -11.53
N VAL A 41 -8.86 -9.99 -12.01
CA VAL A 41 -9.80 -10.24 -13.12
C VAL A 41 -9.12 -10.00 -14.45
N ASP A 42 -8.57 -8.81 -14.67
CA ASP A 42 -8.07 -8.44 -16.00
C ASP A 42 -6.68 -9.04 -16.30
N ARG A 43 -5.84 -9.21 -15.27
CA ARG A 43 -4.50 -9.83 -15.37
C ARG A 43 -4.46 -11.28 -14.90
N GLY A 44 -5.56 -11.82 -14.37
CA GLY A 44 -5.68 -13.24 -14.01
C GLY A 44 -4.83 -13.70 -12.83
N TRP A 45 -4.39 -12.78 -11.95
CA TRP A 45 -3.65 -13.17 -10.76
C TRP A 45 -4.56 -13.89 -9.76
N THR A 46 -3.99 -14.85 -9.04
CA THR A 46 -4.66 -15.38 -7.84
C THR A 46 -4.71 -14.30 -6.76
N ALA A 47 -5.65 -14.43 -5.82
CA ALA A 47 -5.72 -13.54 -4.67
C ALA A 47 -4.40 -13.54 -3.86
N ASP A 48 -3.83 -14.73 -3.65
CA ASP A 48 -2.55 -14.89 -2.94
C ASP A 48 -1.40 -14.17 -3.63
N ALA A 49 -1.30 -14.29 -4.97
CA ALA A 49 -0.27 -13.60 -5.74
C ALA A 49 -0.43 -12.07 -5.67
N TYR A 50 -1.68 -11.58 -5.66
CA TYR A 50 -1.96 -10.17 -5.46
C TYR A 50 -1.58 -9.71 -4.05
N GLU A 51 -1.90 -10.48 -3.01
CA GLU A 51 -1.58 -10.14 -1.62
C GLU A 51 -0.07 -10.06 -1.39
N GLU A 52 0.68 -11.04 -1.89
CA GLU A 52 2.15 -11.05 -1.80
C GLU A 52 2.77 -9.84 -2.53
N TRP A 53 2.28 -9.54 -3.73
CA TRP A 53 2.71 -8.36 -4.48
C TRP A 53 2.36 -7.06 -3.75
N LEU A 54 1.12 -6.91 -3.29
CA LEU A 54 0.63 -5.73 -2.59
C LEU A 54 1.43 -5.48 -1.32
N THR A 55 1.75 -6.53 -0.57
CA THR A 55 2.59 -6.47 0.63
C THR A 55 3.97 -5.91 0.32
N ARG A 56 4.64 -6.42 -0.73
CA ARG A 56 5.94 -5.91 -1.16
C ARG A 56 5.88 -4.45 -1.60
N MET A 57 4.82 -4.06 -2.31
CA MET A 57 4.64 -2.67 -2.76
C MET A 57 4.37 -1.71 -1.61
N LEU A 58 3.55 -2.10 -0.64
CA LEU A 58 3.30 -1.30 0.56
C LEU A 58 4.58 -1.15 1.38
N ALA A 59 5.32 -2.23 1.62
CA ALA A 59 6.59 -2.18 2.32
C ALA A 59 7.58 -1.23 1.64
N ALA A 60 7.78 -1.37 0.32
CA ALA A 60 8.70 -0.51 -0.43
C ALA A 60 8.28 0.97 -0.46
N SER A 61 6.98 1.25 -0.35
CA SER A 61 6.47 2.63 -0.39
C SER A 61 6.55 3.31 0.98
N LEU A 62 6.41 2.54 2.06
CA LEU A 62 6.22 3.05 3.42
C LEU A 62 7.43 2.93 4.33
N LEU A 63 8.26 1.89 4.15
CA LEU A 63 9.37 1.52 5.05
C LEU A 63 10.73 1.81 4.41
#